data_AF-A0A243W5L5-F1
#
_entry.id   AF-A0A243W5L5-F1
#
_cell.length_a   1.000
_cell.length_b   1.000
_cell.length_c   1.000
_cell.angle_alpha   90.00
_cell.angle_beta   90.00
_cell.angle_gamma   90.00
#
_symmetry.space_group_name_H-M   'P 1'
#
loop_
_entity.id
_entity.type
_entity.pdbx_description
1 polymer ?
#
loop_
_entity_poly.entity_id
_entity_poly.type
_entity_poly.pdbx_seq_one_letter_code
_entity_poly.pdbx_strand_id
1 'polypeptide(L)'
;MRVLLSTLISVATGPKTQAAAKISLQVSPYLLIAGQLIEKYFFSDWDFLGYLLVLILVDTVMGVQRNWKLRTVSSRGFSRIFIKLCLYANMLILTHVMTHFTVRGDPNVLFQWFDYFMYSVMMAREGLSIMEHIALIEPRMVPKGLRQRLAVIAEEGIAGTLAAIPSPAPAATTERVTGCADPIKSPLEVTP
;
A
#
# COMPACT_ATOMS: atom_id res chain seq x y z
N MET A 1 -54.77 5.91 -13.70
CA MET A 1 -54.30 5.07 -12.56
C MET A 1 -54.25 3.58 -12.90
N ARG A 2 -55.32 2.95 -13.43
CA ARG A 2 -55.32 1.52 -13.79
C ARG A 2 -54.27 1.11 -14.86
N VAL A 3 -54.01 1.97 -15.83
CA VAL A 3 -53.03 1.72 -16.93
C VAL A 3 -51.58 1.75 -16.45
N LEU A 4 -51.26 2.58 -15.46
CA LEU A 4 -49.93 2.63 -14.82
C LEU A 4 -49.69 1.39 -13.94
N LEU A 5 -50.75 0.91 -13.27
CA LEU A 5 -50.68 -0.29 -12.45
C LEU A 5 -50.45 -1.55 -13.32
N SER A 6 -51.15 -1.67 -14.46
CA SER A 6 -50.99 -2.81 -15.37
C SER A 6 -49.63 -2.82 -16.08
N THR A 7 -49.07 -1.65 -16.40
CA THR A 7 -47.73 -1.55 -16.98
C THR A 7 -46.63 -1.87 -15.97
N LEU A 8 -46.76 -1.42 -14.71
CA LEU A 8 -45.85 -1.80 -13.63
C LEU A 8 -45.89 -3.31 -13.35
N ILE A 9 -47.08 -3.93 -13.32
CA ILE A 9 -47.22 -5.38 -13.13
C ILE A 9 -46.61 -6.14 -14.31
N SER A 10 -46.85 -5.71 -15.56
CA SER A 10 -46.27 -6.34 -16.76
C SER A 10 -44.74 -6.23 -16.82
N VAL A 11 -44.17 -5.11 -16.37
CA VAL A 11 -42.72 -4.94 -16.29
C VAL A 11 -42.12 -5.78 -15.15
N ALA A 12 -42.78 -5.80 -13.98
CA ALA A 12 -42.33 -6.58 -12.82
C ALA A 12 -42.45 -8.10 -13.02
N THR A 13 -43.39 -8.56 -13.87
CA THR A 13 -43.61 -9.98 -14.17
C THR A 13 -43.02 -10.44 -15.50
N GLY A 14 -42.31 -9.56 -16.22
CA GLY A 14 -41.61 -9.92 -17.44
C GLY A 14 -40.64 -11.10 -17.26
N PRO A 15 -40.43 -11.95 -18.27
CA PRO A 15 -39.58 -13.13 -18.16
C PRO A 15 -38.13 -12.77 -17.76
N LYS A 16 -37.64 -11.61 -18.21
CA LYS A 16 -36.32 -11.07 -17.85
C LYS A 16 -36.25 -10.60 -16.39
N THR A 17 -37.32 -9.99 -15.86
CA THR A 17 -37.38 -9.53 -14.47
C THR A 17 -37.58 -10.69 -13.50
N GLN A 18 -38.34 -11.71 -13.87
CA GLN A 18 -38.43 -12.96 -13.09
C GLN A 18 -37.10 -13.74 -13.07
N ALA A 19 -36.36 -13.78 -14.18
CA ALA A 19 -35.03 -14.39 -14.23
C ALA A 19 -34.04 -13.63 -13.34
N ALA A 20 -34.00 -12.31 -13.43
CA ALA A 20 -33.17 -11.46 -12.57
C ALA A 20 -33.55 -11.60 -11.09
N ALA A 21 -34.84 -11.67 -10.76
CA ALA A 21 -35.31 -11.89 -9.39
C ALA A 21 -34.85 -13.23 -8.83
N LYS A 22 -34.99 -14.33 -9.59
CA LYS A 22 -34.50 -15.66 -9.18
C LYS A 22 -32.98 -15.69 -8.97
N ILE A 23 -32.22 -15.07 -9.88
CA ILE A 23 -30.76 -14.96 -9.73
C ILE A 23 -30.42 -14.15 -8.48
N SER A 24 -31.08 -13.01 -8.25
CA SER A 24 -30.82 -12.19 -7.07
C SER A 24 -31.14 -12.92 -5.75
N LEU A 25 -32.20 -13.72 -5.72
CA LEU A 25 -32.64 -14.46 -4.53
C LEU A 25 -31.72 -15.65 -4.24
N GLN A 26 -31.18 -16.30 -5.28
CA GLN A 26 -30.17 -17.37 -5.14
C GLN A 26 -28.79 -16.82 -4.77
N VAL A 27 -28.39 -15.67 -5.30
CA VAL A 27 -27.06 -15.08 -5.10
C VAL A 27 -26.99 -14.30 -3.77
N SER A 28 -28.11 -13.74 -3.30
CA SER A 28 -28.21 -12.98 -2.04
C SER A 28 -27.60 -13.68 -0.81
N PRO A 29 -27.89 -14.95 -0.49
CA PRO A 29 -27.31 -15.60 0.68
C PRO A 29 -25.79 -15.78 0.57
N TYR A 30 -25.26 -16.06 -0.63
CA TYR A 30 -23.81 -16.18 -0.83
C TYR A 30 -23.08 -14.85 -0.68
N LEU A 31 -23.69 -13.74 -1.14
CA LEU A 31 -23.12 -12.40 -0.94
C LEU A 31 -23.11 -12.01 0.54
N LEU A 32 -24.14 -12.37 1.30
CA LEU A 32 -24.17 -12.12 2.74
C LEU A 32 -23.09 -12.91 3.48
N ILE A 33 -22.94 -14.20 3.18
CA ILE A 33 -21.90 -15.04 3.80
C ILE A 33 -20.51 -14.56 3.40
N ALA A 34 -20.30 -14.20 2.13
CA ALA A 34 -19.04 -13.64 1.66
C ALA A 34 -18.71 -12.31 2.37
N GLY A 35 -19.70 -11.42 2.52
CA GLY A 35 -19.55 -10.18 3.27
C GLY A 35 -19.14 -10.42 4.72
N GLN A 36 -19.79 -11.35 5.41
CA GLN A 36 -19.43 -11.72 6.79
C GLN A 36 -18.02 -12.31 6.91
N LEU A 37 -17.58 -13.09 5.93
CA LEU A 37 -16.22 -13.62 5.90
C LEU A 37 -15.19 -12.51 5.65
N ILE A 38 -15.48 -11.56 4.77
CA ILE A 38 -14.62 -10.40 4.52
C ILE A 38 -14.52 -9.52 5.76
N GLU A 39 -15.65 -9.18 6.38
CA GLU A 39 -15.66 -8.39 7.61
C GLU A 39 -14.92 -9.07 8.76
N LYS A 40 -15.03 -10.40 8.84
CA LYS A 40 -14.37 -11.17 9.90
C LYS A 40 -12.87 -11.35 9.68
N TYR A 41 -12.43 -11.61 8.45
CA TYR A 41 -11.03 -12.00 8.20
C TYR A 41 -10.18 -10.94 7.51
N PHE A 42 -10.78 -10.04 6.73
CA PHE A 42 -10.04 -9.03 5.97
C PHE A 42 -10.08 -7.68 6.65
N PHE A 43 -11.27 -7.13 6.87
CA PHE A 43 -11.41 -5.78 7.38
C PHE A 43 -12.86 -5.45 7.75
N SER A 44 -13.07 -4.85 8.92
CA SER A 44 -14.40 -4.51 9.46
C SER A 44 -14.76 -3.02 9.45
N ASP A 45 -13.78 -2.10 9.39
CA ASP A 45 -13.98 -0.65 9.59
C ASP A 45 -14.12 0.16 8.28
N TRP A 46 -15.24 -0.03 7.58
CA TRP A 46 -15.51 0.62 6.30
C TRP A 46 -15.49 2.16 6.34
N ASP A 47 -15.80 2.76 7.48
CA ASP A 47 -15.77 4.22 7.65
C ASP A 47 -14.34 4.74 7.57
N PHE A 48 -13.39 4.10 8.28
CA PHE A 48 -11.97 4.42 8.18
C PHE A 48 -11.45 4.25 6.75
N LEU A 49 -11.82 3.15 6.07
CA LEU A 49 -11.40 2.92 4.69
C LEU A 49 -11.91 4.03 3.74
N GLY A 50 -13.11 4.55 3.98
CA GLY A 50 -13.64 5.71 3.26
C GLY A 50 -12.76 6.95 3.42
N TYR A 51 -12.40 7.29 4.66
CA TYR A 51 -11.51 8.44 4.93
C TYR A 51 -10.10 8.25 4.35
N LEU A 52 -9.54 7.04 4.46
CA LEU A 52 -8.25 6.69 3.88
C LEU A 52 -8.26 6.81 2.34
N LEU A 53 -9.33 6.33 1.69
CA LEU A 53 -9.51 6.45 0.25
C LEU A 53 -9.57 7.92 -0.18
N VAL A 54 -10.30 8.76 0.57
CA VAL A 54 -10.36 10.21 0.31
C VAL A 54 -8.96 10.83 0.38
N LEU A 55 -8.15 10.51 1.39
CA LEU A 55 -6.77 11.01 1.47
C LEU A 55 -5.92 10.56 0.28
N ILE A 56 -5.97 9.28 -0.09
CA ILE A 56 -5.22 8.74 -1.24
C ILE A 56 -5.64 9.43 -2.55
N LEU A 57 -6.94 9.70 -2.72
CA LEU A 57 -7.45 10.43 -3.89
C LEU A 57 -6.94 11.87 -3.91
N VAL A 58 -6.99 12.57 -2.78
CA VAL A 58 -6.43 13.93 -2.68
C VAL A 58 -4.93 13.94 -2.97
N ASP A 59 -4.16 13.02 -2.39
CA ASP A 59 -2.72 12.88 -2.66
C ASP A 59 -2.44 12.60 -4.14
N THR A 60 -3.26 11.75 -4.77
CA THR A 60 -3.15 11.41 -6.19
C THR A 60 -3.44 12.62 -7.07
N VAL A 61 -4.51 13.37 -6.80
CA VAL A 61 -4.83 14.62 -7.54
C VAL A 61 -3.70 15.63 -7.40
N MET A 62 -3.17 15.81 -6.19
CA MET A 62 -2.06 16.73 -5.92
C MET A 62 -0.77 16.29 -6.63
N GLY A 63 -0.49 14.98 -6.67
CA GLY A 63 0.65 14.40 -7.37
C GLY A 63 0.54 14.53 -8.89
N VAL A 64 -0.67 14.34 -9.44
CA VAL A 64 -0.96 14.55 -10.87
C VAL A 64 -0.82 16.03 -11.22
N GLN A 65 -1.37 16.94 -10.40
CA GLN A 65 -1.26 18.39 -10.61
C GLN A 65 0.20 18.86 -10.62
N ARG A 66 1.02 18.34 -9.70
CA ARG A 66 2.47 18.58 -9.69
C ARG A 66 3.12 18.14 -11.00
N ASN A 67 2.90 16.89 -11.41
CA ASN A 67 3.55 16.33 -12.62
C ASN A 67 3.08 17.03 -13.90
N TRP A 68 1.83 17.51 -13.94
CA TRP A 68 1.32 18.35 -15.02
C TRP A 68 2.09 19.67 -15.09
N LYS A 69 2.26 20.36 -13.95
CA LYS A 69 2.99 21.63 -13.87
C LYS A 69 4.46 21.48 -14.25
N LEU A 70 5.09 20.34 -13.93
CA LEU A 70 6.48 20.02 -14.25
C LEU A 70 6.67 19.39 -15.65
N ARG A 71 5.59 19.15 -16.41
CA ARG A 71 5.57 18.50 -17.75
C ARG A 71 6.29 17.15 -17.83
N THR A 72 6.57 16.49 -16.72
CA THR A 72 7.17 15.15 -16.67
C THR A 72 6.10 14.11 -16.34
N VAL A 73 5.17 13.90 -17.26
CA VAL A 73 4.17 12.82 -17.13
C VAL A 73 4.87 11.52 -17.52
N SER A 74 5.21 10.71 -16.52
CA SER A 74 5.86 9.40 -16.70
C SER A 74 5.02 8.31 -16.06
N SER A 75 4.94 7.13 -16.69
CA SER A 75 4.29 5.93 -16.16
C SER A 75 4.82 5.51 -14.78
N ARG A 76 6.03 5.94 -14.42
CA ARG A 76 6.60 5.79 -13.07
C ARG A 76 5.78 6.48 -11.97
N GLY A 77 5.01 7.52 -12.28
CA GLY A 77 4.10 8.17 -11.33
C GLY A 77 2.91 7.28 -10.98
N PHE A 78 2.31 6.63 -11.98
CA PHE A 78 1.16 5.75 -11.79
C PHE A 78 1.53 4.47 -11.02
N SER A 79 2.69 3.88 -11.32
CA SER A 79 3.19 2.72 -10.57
C SER A 79 3.39 3.02 -9.08
N ARG A 80 3.83 4.24 -8.72
CA ARG A 80 3.97 4.65 -7.32
C ARG A 80 2.64 4.73 -6.57
N ILE A 81 1.58 5.19 -7.24
CA ILE A 81 0.22 5.22 -6.66
C ILE A 81 -0.28 3.80 -6.40
N PHE A 82 -0.10 2.90 -7.36
CA PHE A 82 -0.49 1.50 -7.21
C PHE A 82 0.25 0.81 -6.06
N ILE A 83 1.56 1.02 -5.94
CA ILE A 83 2.36 0.48 -4.83
C ILE A 83 1.87 1.01 -3.49
N LYS A 84 1.56 2.32 -3.38
CA LYS A 84 0.96 2.89 -2.16
C LYS A 84 -0.34 2.17 -1.82
N LEU A 85 -1.24 2.00 -2.79
CA LEU A 85 -2.54 1.35 -2.57
C LEU A 85 -2.37 -0.11 -2.08
N CYS A 86 -1.49 -0.88 -2.71
CA CYS A 86 -1.20 -2.25 -2.26
C CYS A 86 -0.61 -2.26 -0.85
N LEU A 87 0.32 -1.35 -0.52
CA LEU A 87 0.95 -1.30 0.79
C LEU A 87 -0.08 -0.96 1.89
N TYR A 88 -0.98 -0.03 1.64
CA TYR A 88 -2.07 0.28 2.58
C TYR A 88 -3.07 -0.85 2.71
N ALA A 89 -3.42 -1.55 1.62
CA ALA A 89 -4.27 -2.74 1.70
C ALA A 89 -3.65 -3.82 2.59
N ASN A 90 -2.35 -4.07 2.48
CA ASN A 90 -1.64 -5.02 3.34
C ASN A 90 -1.60 -4.53 4.81
N MET A 91 -1.37 -3.24 5.04
CA MET A 91 -1.37 -2.66 6.38
C MET A 91 -2.75 -2.75 7.05
N LEU A 92 -3.83 -2.55 6.30
CA LEU A 92 -5.21 -2.73 6.79
C LEU A 92 -5.47 -4.17 7.22
N ILE A 93 -5.12 -5.14 6.36
CA ILE A 93 -5.26 -6.57 6.66
C ILE A 93 -4.43 -6.95 7.89
N LEU A 94 -3.17 -6.49 7.96
CA LEU A 94 -2.30 -6.72 9.10
C LEU A 94 -2.92 -6.17 10.40
N THR A 95 -3.39 -4.92 10.36
CA THR A 95 -4.01 -4.27 11.52
C THR A 95 -5.23 -5.04 11.98
N HIS A 96 -6.11 -5.41 11.05
CA HIS A 96 -7.32 -6.20 11.32
C HIS A 96 -7.00 -7.55 11.97
N VAL A 97 -6.04 -8.30 11.41
CA VAL A 97 -5.63 -9.60 11.95
C VAL A 97 -5.02 -9.45 13.34
N MET A 98 -4.23 -8.39 13.58
CA MET A 98 -3.58 -8.12 14.87
C MET A 98 -4.56 -7.68 15.96
N THR A 99 -5.69 -7.05 15.63
CA THR A 99 -6.66 -6.63 16.66
C THR A 99 -7.79 -7.65 16.87
N HIS A 100 -8.13 -8.44 15.85
CA HIS A 100 -9.25 -9.38 15.91
C HIS A 100 -8.88 -10.85 16.16
N PHE A 101 -7.59 -11.19 16.34
CA PHE A 101 -7.23 -12.55 16.73
C PHE A 101 -7.70 -12.85 18.15
N THR A 102 -8.28 -14.05 18.32
CA THR A 102 -8.75 -14.54 19.62
C THR A 102 -7.80 -15.61 20.11
N VAL A 103 -7.47 -15.57 21.41
CA VAL A 103 -6.67 -16.61 22.06
C VAL A 103 -7.61 -17.34 23.01
N ARG A 104 -7.88 -18.63 22.73
CA ARG A 104 -8.82 -19.46 23.51
C ARG A 104 -10.27 -18.95 23.52
N GLY A 105 -10.67 -18.16 22.52
CA GLY A 105 -12.01 -17.59 22.41
C GLY A 105 -12.18 -16.23 23.08
N ASP A 106 -11.17 -15.75 23.82
CA ASP A 106 -11.18 -14.43 24.43
C ASP A 106 -10.60 -13.38 23.47
N PRO A 107 -11.21 -12.17 23.41
CA PRO A 107 -10.69 -11.07 22.62
C PRO A 107 -9.37 -10.55 23.21
N ASN A 108 -8.41 -10.23 22.35
CA ASN A 108 -7.11 -9.76 22.80
C ASN A 108 -7.12 -8.25 23.10
N VAL A 109 -7.39 -7.90 24.36
CA VAL A 109 -7.42 -6.51 24.84
C VAL A 109 -6.06 -5.80 24.70
N LEU A 110 -4.95 -6.55 24.74
CA LEU A 110 -3.60 -5.96 24.67
C LEU A 110 -3.27 -5.38 23.29
N PHE A 111 -3.92 -5.82 22.22
CA PHE A 111 -3.67 -5.30 20.87
C PHE A 111 -4.77 -4.35 20.37
N GLN A 112 -5.79 -4.03 21.18
CA GLN A 112 -6.86 -3.08 20.82
C GLN A 112 -6.41 -1.62 20.72
N TRP A 113 -5.16 -1.28 21.06
CA TRP A 113 -4.61 0.05 20.81
C TRP A 113 -3.88 0.13 19.46
N PHE A 114 -3.58 -1.02 18.87
CA PHE A 114 -2.75 -1.14 17.68
C PHE A 114 -3.46 -0.63 16.44
N ASP A 115 -4.78 -0.80 16.35
CA ASP A 115 -5.64 -0.21 15.32
C ASP A 115 -5.55 1.32 15.31
N TYR A 116 -5.80 1.99 16.44
CA TYR A 116 -5.71 3.44 16.56
C TYR A 116 -4.31 3.95 16.19
N PHE A 117 -3.27 3.23 16.62
CA PHE A 117 -1.90 3.56 16.26
C PHE A 117 -1.65 3.43 14.75
N MET A 118 -1.97 2.28 14.16
CA MET A 118 -1.72 2.01 12.74
C MET A 118 -2.53 2.94 11.83
N TYR A 119 -3.80 3.17 12.16
CA TYR A 119 -4.66 4.11 11.44
C TYR A 119 -4.12 5.54 11.53
N SER A 120 -3.68 5.97 12.72
CA SER A 120 -3.06 7.27 12.90
C SER A 120 -1.78 7.43 12.07
N VAL A 121 -0.92 6.41 12.03
CA VAL A 121 0.31 6.41 11.24
C VAL A 121 0.01 6.47 9.73
N MET A 122 -0.97 5.70 9.24
CA MET A 122 -1.38 5.74 7.83
C MET A 122 -1.91 7.12 7.44
N MET A 123 -2.78 7.70 8.27
CA MET A 123 -3.35 9.03 8.04
C MET A 123 -2.28 10.12 8.11
N ALA A 124 -1.37 10.05 9.08
CA ALA A 124 -0.27 10.99 9.21
C ALA A 124 0.67 10.93 8.00
N ARG A 125 0.97 9.74 7.49
CA ARG A 125 1.83 9.54 6.31
C ARG A 125 1.22 10.13 5.05
N GLU A 126 -0.08 9.95 4.83
CA GLU A 126 -0.76 10.55 3.68
C GLU A 126 -0.92 12.06 3.82
N GLY A 127 -1.28 12.56 5.02
CA GLY A 127 -1.29 13.99 5.29
C GLY A 127 0.07 14.65 5.04
N LEU A 128 1.15 13.97 5.42
CA LEU A 128 2.51 14.40 5.13
C LEU A 128 2.83 14.42 3.63
N SER A 129 2.44 13.39 2.89
CA SER A 129 2.59 13.33 1.43
C SER A 129 1.91 14.52 0.74
N ILE A 130 0.68 14.85 1.15
CA ILE A 130 -0.08 16.00 0.64
C ILE A 130 0.66 17.31 0.96
N MET A 131 1.16 17.48 2.19
CA MET A 131 1.94 18.66 2.57
C MET A 131 3.20 18.84 1.73
N GLU A 132 3.91 17.75 1.41
CA GLU A 132 5.07 17.80 0.52
C GLU A 132 4.67 18.27 -0.89
N HIS A 133 3.58 17.72 -1.44
CA HIS A 133 3.06 18.16 -2.74
C HIS A 133 2.68 19.65 -2.74
N ILE A 134 2.00 20.15 -1.70
CA ILE A 134 1.68 21.58 -1.53
C ILE A 134 2.97 22.41 -1.49
N ALA A 135 3.96 22.00 -0.69
CA ALA A 135 5.22 22.71 -0.51
C ALA A 135 6.02 22.84 -1.82
N LEU A 136 5.87 21.88 -2.73
CA LEU A 136 6.48 21.87 -4.06
C LEU A 136 5.71 22.72 -5.08
N ILE A 137 4.38 22.78 -5.00
CA ILE A 137 3.55 23.59 -5.92
C ILE A 137 3.62 25.09 -5.58
N GLU A 138 3.54 25.41 -4.29
CA GLU A 138 3.58 26.78 -3.75
C GLU A 138 4.55 26.89 -2.58
N PRO A 139 5.84 27.17 -2.86
CA PRO A 139 6.85 27.15 -1.81
C PRO A 139 6.71 28.26 -0.76
N ARG A 140 5.81 29.22 -0.99
CA ARG A 140 5.55 30.36 -0.14
C ARG A 140 4.63 30.03 1.06
N MET A 141 3.80 29.00 0.98
CA MET A 141 2.81 28.68 2.02
C MET A 141 3.31 27.75 3.13
N VAL A 142 4.47 27.11 2.96
CA VAL A 142 5.00 26.13 3.94
C VAL A 142 6.31 26.62 4.56
N PRO A 143 6.39 26.84 5.89
CA PRO A 143 7.59 27.30 6.58
C PRO A 143 8.79 26.37 6.33
N LYS A 144 9.99 26.96 6.14
CA LYS A 144 11.22 26.21 5.82
C LYS A 144 11.59 25.16 6.88
N GLY A 145 11.28 25.41 8.16
CA GLY A 145 11.55 24.48 9.25
C GLY A 145 10.72 23.20 9.21
N LEU A 146 9.50 23.24 8.66
CA LEU A 146 8.70 22.04 8.48
C LEU A 146 9.34 21.14 7.42
N ARG A 147 9.74 21.72 6.27
CA ARG A 147 10.38 20.98 5.16
C ARG A 147 11.64 20.21 5.59
N GLN A 148 12.46 20.80 6.44
CA GLN A 148 13.68 20.17 6.94
C GLN A 148 13.38 18.98 7.85
N ARG A 149 12.37 19.08 8.72
CA ARG A 149 11.97 17.97 9.61
C ARG A 149 11.33 16.81 8.84
N LEU A 150 10.59 17.10 7.77
CA LEU A 150 9.99 16.07 6.92
C LEU A 150 11.05 15.32 6.10
N ALA A 151 12.09 16.00 5.63
CA ALA A 151 13.23 15.38 4.96
C ALA A 151 13.99 14.42 5.90
N VAL A 152 14.22 14.83 7.16
CA VAL A 152 14.87 13.99 8.17
C VAL A 152 14.05 12.74 8.49
N ILE A 153 12.72 12.87 8.66
CA ILE A 153 11.84 11.73 8.93
C ILE A 153 11.79 10.74 7.74
N ALA A 154 11.84 11.26 6.50
CA ALA A 154 11.91 10.44 5.30
C ALA A 154 13.25 9.67 5.19
N GLU A 155 14.37 10.29 5.56
CA GLU A 155 15.69 9.63 5.58
C GLU A 155 15.83 8.62 6.73
N GLU A 156 15.37 8.95 7.94
CA GLU A 156 15.48 8.08 9.12
C GLU A 156 14.63 6.81 8.99
N GLY A 157 13.45 6.89 8.36
CA GLY A 157 12.62 5.69 8.08
C GLY A 157 13.28 4.70 7.11
N ILE A 158 14.14 5.19 6.21
CA ILE A 158 14.91 4.37 5.27
C ILE A 158 16.20 3.85 5.94
N ALA A 159 16.89 4.69 6.71
CA ALA A 159 18.13 4.33 7.39
C ALA A 159 17.92 3.29 8.49
N GLY A 160 16.82 3.36 9.26
CA GLY A 160 16.47 2.33 10.25
C GLY A 160 16.19 0.96 9.63
N THR A 161 15.66 0.93 8.40
CA THR A 161 15.41 -0.30 7.65
C THR A 161 16.70 -0.88 7.06
N LEU A 162 17.64 -0.04 6.62
CA LEU A 162 18.95 -0.48 6.12
C LEU A 162 19.90 -0.95 7.24
N ALA A 163 19.79 -0.37 8.44
CA ALA A 163 20.59 -0.77 9.60
C ALA A 163 20.13 -2.11 10.22
N ALA A 164 18.88 -2.52 9.98
CA ALA A 164 18.32 -3.79 10.47
C ALA A 164 18.51 -4.97 9.49
N ILE A 165 19.02 -4.73 8.28
CA ILE A 165 19.48 -5.79 7.39
C ILE A 165 20.92 -6.10 7.81
N PRO A 166 21.21 -7.26 8.44
CA PRO A 166 22.59 -7.66 8.60
C PRO A 166 23.21 -7.74 7.21
N SER A 167 24.23 -6.91 6.98
CA SER A 167 25.05 -6.94 5.77
C SER A 167 25.36 -8.41 5.44
N PRO A 168 25.06 -8.91 4.23
CA PRO A 168 25.51 -10.24 3.87
C PRO A 168 27.03 -10.24 3.97
N ALA A 169 27.53 -11.11 4.84
CA ALA A 169 28.95 -11.31 5.11
C ALA A 169 29.75 -11.29 3.80
N PRO A 170 30.95 -10.69 3.77
CA PRO A 170 31.73 -10.58 2.55
C PRO A 170 31.92 -11.98 1.96
N ALA A 171 31.36 -12.17 0.77
CA ALA A 171 31.43 -13.41 0.04
C ALA A 171 32.90 -13.84 -0.07
N ALA A 172 33.15 -15.08 0.34
CA ALA A 172 34.43 -15.73 0.31
C ALA A 172 35.13 -15.55 -1.04
N THR A 173 36.41 -15.18 -0.96
CA THR A 173 37.41 -15.19 -2.01
C THR A 173 37.26 -16.44 -2.87
N THR A 174 36.68 -16.32 -4.05
CA THR A 174 36.69 -17.39 -5.05
C THR A 174 37.95 -17.24 -5.88
N GLU A 175 38.78 -18.27 -5.78
CA GLU A 175 40.02 -18.48 -6.51
C GLU A 175 39.88 -18.18 -8.01
N ARG A 176 40.79 -17.35 -8.52
CA ARG A 176 40.99 -17.17 -9.95
C ARG A 176 41.90 -18.31 -10.44
N VAL A 177 41.30 -19.39 -10.90
CA VAL A 177 42.00 -20.40 -11.69
C VAL A 177 42.32 -19.80 -13.06
N THR A 178 43.55 -19.32 -13.25
CA THR A 178 44.13 -19.10 -14.58
C THR A 178 45.18 -20.16 -14.81
N GLY A 179 44.82 -21.18 -15.59
CA GLY A 179 45.74 -22.18 -16.10
C GLY A 179 46.52 -21.69 -17.32
N CYS A 180 47.78 -22.15 -17.36
CA CYS A 180 48.60 -22.44 -18.53
C CYS A 180 49.27 -21.26 -19.27
N ALA A 181 50.55 -21.03 -18.98
CA ALA A 181 51.66 -21.45 -19.85
C ALA A 181 53.00 -20.92 -19.31
N ASP A 182 53.90 -21.82 -18.92
CA ASP A 182 55.34 -21.54 -18.78
C ASP A 182 55.97 -21.39 -20.19
N PRO A 183 57.08 -20.66 -20.31
CA PRO A 183 58.36 -21.37 -20.26
C PRO A 183 59.46 -20.62 -19.49
N ILE A 184 60.04 -21.34 -18.53
CA ILE A 184 61.49 -21.51 -18.27
C ILE A 184 62.41 -20.40 -18.80
N LYS A 185 62.97 -19.60 -17.88
CA LYS A 185 64.35 -19.08 -17.99
C LYS A 185 65.12 -19.28 -16.68
N SER A 186 66.36 -19.67 -16.89
CA SER A 186 67.36 -20.23 -15.98
C SER A 186 67.91 -19.23 -14.94
N PRO A 187 68.67 -19.72 -13.93
CA PRO A 187 69.02 -19.01 -12.70
C PRO A 187 70.38 -18.27 -12.78
N LEU A 188 70.74 -17.60 -11.68
CA LEU A 188 71.98 -16.84 -11.36
C LEU A 188 71.79 -15.33 -11.58
N GLU A 189 71.98 -14.46 -10.60
CA GLU A 189 73.27 -14.22 -9.96
C GLU A 189 73.13 -13.62 -8.54
N VAL A 190 74.09 -13.97 -7.71
CA VAL A 190 74.24 -13.70 -6.27
C VAL A 190 75.19 -12.50 -6.11
N THR A 191 74.74 -11.44 -5.42
CA THR A 191 75.43 -10.44 -4.54
C THR A 191 76.89 -10.00 -4.85
N PRO A 192 77.31 -8.77 -4.48
CA PRO A 192 76.98 -8.05 -3.23
C PRO A 192 76.42 -6.63 -3.35
#